data_AF-A0A2V9UYE1-F1
#
_entry.id   AF-A0A2V9UYE1-F1
#
_cell.length_a   1.000
_cell.length_b   1.000
_cell.length_c   1.000
_cell.angle_alpha   90.00
_cell.angle_beta   90.00
_cell.angle_gamma   90.00
#
_symmetry.space_group_name_H-M   'P 1'
#
loop_
_entity.id
_entity.type
_entity.pdbx_description
1 polymer ?
#
loop_
_entity_poly.entity_id
_entity_poly.type
_entity_poly.pdbx_seq_one_letter_code
_entity_poly.pdbx_strand_id
1 'polypeptide(L)'
;MPVKNADRISHLESCRYRFGPGEAARVVKLLNSVSNSRFADADSLIRFHETLLFLRAFPQGPAVVRKTENLLDKFWERVAELRHRGINLSSWDTFEFSGVAGTSMEDTLSFDVARWLIRRMPGKVKIAWDNDEPGRELGATWPRFMPLLEDDAYVEADTPWRQWLEAAQGRKSAGPEWLLRRIEKLLFSDHDKAELYDSLRLPLRWDIGNARISRTRNWERKGKLFYHHAPLISRSQVSLVEELTKKPPTLIKLSHQMGERVMDRIREIMLVRYRELYGTTLGDPASVVRADVDRGTSIYL
;
A
#
# COMPACT_ATOMS: atom_id res chain seq x y z
N MET A 1 -29.37 -3.65 27.48
CA MET A 1 -29.47 -3.11 26.09
C MET A 1 -28.16 -3.40 25.36
N PRO A 2 -28.16 -3.92 24.12
CA PRO A 2 -26.92 -4.15 23.41
C PRO A 2 -26.33 -2.78 23.05
N VAL A 3 -25.22 -2.43 23.71
CA VAL A 3 -24.35 -1.31 23.32
C VAL A 3 -24.05 -1.49 21.83
N LYS A 4 -24.46 -0.51 21.01
CA LYS A 4 -24.34 -0.59 19.54
C LYS A 4 -22.87 -0.79 19.19
N ASN A 5 -22.56 -1.52 18.11
CA ASN A 5 -21.16 -1.78 17.72
C ASN A 5 -20.31 -0.50 17.58
N ALA A 6 -20.93 0.60 17.15
CA ALA A 6 -20.31 1.92 17.10
C ALA A 6 -19.76 2.37 18.47
N ASP A 7 -20.52 2.19 19.55
CA ASP A 7 -20.11 2.58 20.90
C ASP A 7 -18.91 1.75 21.39
N ARG A 8 -18.87 0.45 21.01
CA ARG A 8 -17.74 -0.44 21.34
C ARG A 8 -16.46 -0.04 20.61
N ILE A 9 -16.58 0.37 19.35
CA ILE A 9 -15.45 0.88 18.56
C ILE A 9 -14.95 2.18 19.17
N SER A 10 -15.83 3.14 19.44
CA SER A 10 -15.48 4.41 20.13
C SER A 10 -14.77 4.15 21.47
N HIS A 11 -15.23 3.15 22.22
CA HIS A 11 -14.56 2.78 23.47
C HIS A 11 -13.16 2.21 23.26
N LEU A 12 -12.98 1.30 22.29
CA LEU A 12 -11.67 0.75 21.92
C LEU A 12 -10.71 1.87 21.45
N GLU A 13 -11.19 2.78 20.61
CA GLU A 13 -10.44 3.95 20.13
C GLU A 13 -9.94 4.81 21.30
N SER A 14 -10.81 5.11 22.27
CA SER A 14 -10.42 5.90 23.44
C SER A 14 -9.37 5.20 24.32
N CYS A 15 -9.37 3.87 24.34
CA CYS A 15 -8.43 3.09 25.14
C CYS A 15 -7.06 2.95 24.48
N ARG A 16 -6.93 3.16 23.16
CA ARG A 16 -5.65 2.98 22.46
C ARG A 16 -4.54 3.92 22.96
N TYR A 17 -4.92 5.09 23.48
CA TYR A 17 -4.01 6.08 24.07
C TYR A 17 -3.78 5.91 25.57
N ARG A 18 -4.37 4.89 26.20
CA ARG A 18 -4.21 4.62 27.63
C ARG A 18 -3.08 3.62 27.82
N PHE A 19 -2.18 3.96 28.71
CA PHE A 19 -1.01 3.17 29.05
C PHE A 19 -0.90 3.10 30.57
N GLY A 20 -0.45 1.96 31.08
CA GLY A 20 -0.33 1.71 32.51
C GLY A 20 -0.74 0.29 32.91
N PRO A 21 -0.71 -0.01 34.22
CA PRO A 21 -1.11 -1.32 34.74
C PRO A 21 -2.54 -1.68 34.34
N GLY A 22 -2.76 -2.90 33.84
CA GLY A 22 -4.09 -3.41 33.46
C GLY A 22 -4.63 -2.95 32.10
N GLU A 23 -4.12 -1.86 31.52
CA GLU A 23 -4.64 -1.32 30.24
C GLU A 23 -4.44 -2.31 29.08
N ALA A 24 -3.33 -3.06 29.05
CA ALA A 24 -3.13 -4.10 28.04
C ALA A 24 -4.23 -5.19 28.07
N ALA A 25 -4.62 -5.65 29.27
CA ALA A 25 -5.67 -6.65 29.42
C ALA A 25 -7.04 -6.08 29.03
N ARG A 26 -7.30 -4.81 29.39
CA ARG A 26 -8.52 -4.08 28.99
C ARG A 26 -8.63 -3.98 27.47
N VAL A 27 -7.57 -3.56 26.79
CA VAL A 27 -7.52 -3.45 25.32
C VAL A 27 -7.76 -4.81 24.68
N VAL A 28 -7.12 -5.88 25.15
CA VAL A 28 -7.35 -7.24 24.60
C VAL A 28 -8.81 -7.68 24.77
N LYS A 29 -9.44 -7.40 25.91
CA LYS A 29 -10.88 -7.67 26.13
C LYS A 29 -11.77 -6.93 25.13
N LEU A 30 -11.46 -5.66 24.87
CA LEU A 30 -12.19 -4.86 23.88
C LEU A 30 -11.97 -5.34 22.44
N LEU A 31 -10.72 -5.67 22.08
CA LEU A 31 -10.40 -6.26 20.78
C LEU A 31 -11.20 -7.55 20.55
N ASN A 32 -11.32 -8.42 21.56
CA ASN A 32 -12.14 -9.63 21.46
C ASN A 32 -13.64 -9.31 21.26
N SER A 33 -14.16 -8.38 22.05
CA SER A 33 -15.57 -7.96 21.97
C SER A 33 -15.92 -7.38 20.60
N VAL A 34 -15.10 -6.45 20.09
CA VAL A 34 -15.28 -5.83 18.77
C VAL A 34 -15.08 -6.87 17.66
N SER A 35 -14.06 -7.73 17.76
CA SER A 35 -13.77 -8.72 16.71
C SER A 35 -14.87 -9.77 16.52
N ASN A 36 -15.65 -10.06 17.56
CA ASN A 36 -16.75 -11.03 17.50
C ASN A 36 -18.05 -10.43 16.96
N SER A 37 -18.07 -9.12 16.73
CA SER A 37 -19.24 -8.40 16.23
C SER A 37 -19.17 -8.26 14.70
N ARG A 38 -20.33 -8.24 14.04
CA ARG A 38 -20.42 -7.92 12.60
C ARG A 38 -20.38 -6.40 12.39
N PHE A 39 -19.66 -5.97 11.37
CA PHE A 39 -19.61 -4.56 10.96
C PHE A 39 -20.79 -4.25 10.05
N ALA A 40 -21.50 -3.15 10.31
CA ALA A 40 -22.69 -2.76 9.55
C ALA A 40 -22.34 -2.00 8.26
N ASP A 41 -21.20 -1.31 8.28
CA ASP A 41 -20.78 -0.34 7.28
C ASP A 41 -19.25 -0.33 7.13
N ALA A 42 -18.79 0.29 6.04
CA ALA A 42 -17.38 0.46 5.71
C ALA A 42 -16.63 1.29 6.77
N ASP A 43 -17.21 2.39 7.23
CA ASP A 43 -16.53 3.38 8.07
C ASP A 43 -16.21 2.83 9.46
N SER A 44 -17.11 2.04 10.03
CA SER A 44 -16.89 1.30 11.29
C SER A 44 -15.73 0.31 11.16
N LEU A 45 -15.61 -0.35 10.00
CA LEU A 45 -14.51 -1.28 9.74
C LEU A 45 -13.18 -0.53 9.50
N ILE A 46 -13.20 0.64 8.85
CA ILE A 46 -12.05 1.55 8.73
C ILE A 46 -11.57 1.98 10.11
N ARG A 47 -12.47 2.48 10.98
CA ARG A 47 -12.14 2.89 12.35
C ARG A 47 -11.49 1.78 13.17
N PHE A 48 -11.99 0.55 13.00
CA PHE A 48 -11.38 -0.62 13.61
C PHE A 48 -9.98 -0.91 13.04
N HIS A 49 -9.82 -0.87 11.71
CA HIS A 49 -8.51 -1.02 11.04
C HIS A 49 -7.46 -0.04 11.57
N GLU A 50 -7.78 1.26 11.59
CA GLU A 50 -6.85 2.30 12.03
C GLU A 50 -6.49 2.12 13.51
N THR A 51 -7.44 1.66 14.33
CA THR A 51 -7.16 1.33 15.72
C THR A 51 -6.23 0.11 15.85
N LEU A 52 -6.37 -0.90 15.00
CA LEU A 52 -5.43 -2.04 14.96
C LEU A 52 -4.03 -1.58 14.55
N LEU A 53 -3.89 -0.77 13.50
CA LEU A 53 -2.60 -0.24 13.08
C LEU A 53 -1.93 0.57 14.21
N PHE A 54 -2.71 1.41 14.90
CA PHE A 54 -2.22 2.17 16.05
C PHE A 54 -1.73 1.25 17.17
N LEU A 55 -2.54 0.26 17.57
CA LEU A 55 -2.18 -0.67 18.65
C LEU A 55 -1.00 -1.58 18.27
N ARG A 56 -0.75 -1.78 16.98
CA ARG A 56 0.46 -2.44 16.49
C ARG A 56 1.66 -1.51 16.70
N ALA A 57 1.56 -0.25 16.28
CA ALA A 57 2.66 0.71 16.35
C ALA A 57 3.04 1.09 17.79
N PHE A 58 2.04 1.24 18.67
CA PHE A 58 2.18 1.70 20.05
C PHE A 58 1.56 0.71 21.05
N PRO A 59 2.08 -0.53 21.16
CA PRO A 59 1.44 -1.56 21.97
C PRO A 59 1.66 -1.33 23.47
N GLN A 60 0.61 -1.51 24.27
CA GLN A 60 0.71 -1.53 25.75
C GLN A 60 1.46 -2.77 26.27
N GLY A 61 1.50 -3.85 25.49
CA GLY A 61 2.11 -5.10 25.91
C GLY A 61 2.04 -6.21 24.85
N PRO A 62 2.71 -7.35 25.10
CA PRO A 62 2.84 -8.44 24.13
C PRO A 62 1.50 -9.09 23.75
N ALA A 63 0.53 -9.14 24.67
CA ALA A 63 -0.80 -9.68 24.39
C ALA A 63 -1.58 -8.82 23.38
N VAL A 64 -1.41 -7.49 23.44
CA VAL A 64 -2.00 -6.56 22.47
C VAL A 64 -1.41 -6.81 21.09
N VAL A 65 -0.08 -6.88 20.96
CA VAL A 65 0.58 -7.17 19.67
C VAL A 65 0.06 -8.47 19.05
N ARG A 66 0.06 -9.57 19.83
CA ARG A 66 -0.42 -10.86 19.32
C ARG A 66 -1.87 -10.80 18.84
N LYS A 67 -2.75 -10.16 19.62
CA LYS A 67 -4.18 -10.07 19.24
C LYS A 67 -4.37 -9.17 18.02
N THR A 68 -3.69 -8.04 17.97
CA THR A 68 -3.75 -7.09 16.86
C THR A 68 -3.23 -7.70 15.56
N GLU A 69 -2.06 -8.33 15.56
CA GLU A 69 -1.49 -8.97 14.37
C GLU A 69 -2.37 -10.11 13.86
N ASN A 70 -2.93 -10.95 14.75
CA ASN A 70 -3.88 -11.99 14.37
C ASN A 70 -5.15 -11.42 13.70
N LEU A 71 -5.62 -10.25 14.13
CA LEU A 71 -6.78 -9.57 13.54
C LEU A 71 -6.43 -8.93 12.19
N LEU A 72 -5.24 -8.34 12.07
CA LEU A 72 -4.74 -7.78 10.81
C LEU A 72 -4.52 -8.85 9.74
N ASP A 73 -4.00 -10.02 10.11
CA ASP A 73 -3.76 -11.14 9.18
C ASP A 73 -5.04 -11.69 8.52
N LYS A 74 -6.18 -11.54 9.20
CA LYS A 74 -7.51 -11.97 8.74
C LYS A 74 -8.41 -10.80 8.34
N PHE A 75 -7.88 -9.58 8.29
CA PHE A 75 -8.70 -8.39 8.08
C PHE A 75 -9.40 -8.40 6.72
N TRP A 76 -8.72 -8.91 5.70
CA TRP A 76 -9.24 -9.05 4.33
C TRP A 76 -10.55 -9.86 4.27
N GLU A 77 -10.76 -10.83 5.17
CA GLU A 77 -11.99 -11.64 5.25
C GLU A 77 -13.19 -10.75 5.61
N ARG A 78 -12.98 -9.73 6.44
CA ARG A 78 -14.03 -8.77 6.84
C ARG A 78 -14.39 -7.83 5.70
N VAL A 79 -13.40 -7.40 4.93
CA VAL A 79 -13.63 -6.59 3.72
C VAL A 79 -14.41 -7.43 2.69
N ALA A 80 -14.04 -8.70 2.51
CA ALA A 80 -14.76 -9.62 1.64
C ALA A 80 -16.21 -9.86 2.10
N GLU A 81 -16.46 -9.98 3.41
CA GLU A 81 -17.82 -10.09 3.97
C GLU A 81 -18.67 -8.85 3.65
N LEU A 82 -18.14 -7.65 3.84
CA LEU A 82 -18.87 -6.41 3.49
C LEU A 82 -19.18 -6.35 1.99
N ARG A 83 -18.19 -6.68 1.14
CA ARG A 83 -18.38 -6.72 -0.32
C ARG A 83 -19.45 -7.73 -0.72
N HIS A 84 -19.43 -8.94 -0.16
CA HIS A 84 -20.42 -9.98 -0.44
C HIS A 84 -21.84 -9.55 -0.04
N ARG A 85 -21.97 -8.73 1.01
CA ARG A 85 -23.24 -8.14 1.45
C ARG A 85 -23.68 -6.92 0.62
N GLY A 86 -22.94 -6.55 -0.42
CA GLY A 86 -23.25 -5.40 -1.27
C GLY A 86 -23.05 -4.05 -0.57
N ILE A 87 -22.26 -4.00 0.51
CA ILE A 87 -21.97 -2.74 1.21
C ILE A 87 -21.00 -1.93 0.37
N ASN A 88 -21.32 -0.64 0.17
CA ASN A 88 -20.47 0.29 -0.55
C ASN A 88 -19.13 0.47 0.17
N LEU A 89 -18.02 0.25 -0.55
CA LEU A 89 -16.65 0.37 -0.05
C LEU A 89 -15.91 1.60 -0.59
N SER A 90 -16.60 2.54 -1.23
CA SER A 90 -15.97 3.76 -1.80
C SER A 90 -15.19 4.60 -0.77
N SER A 91 -15.56 4.58 0.52
CA SER A 91 -14.80 5.29 1.56
C SER A 91 -13.36 4.76 1.73
N TRP A 92 -13.08 3.54 1.25
CA TRP A 92 -11.74 2.94 1.26
C TRP A 92 -10.86 3.40 0.10
N ASP A 93 -11.41 4.06 -0.92
CA ASP A 93 -10.65 4.52 -2.09
C ASP A 93 -10.05 5.92 -1.91
N THR A 94 -10.27 6.53 -0.74
CA THR A 94 -9.68 7.83 -0.41
C THR A 94 -8.18 7.72 -0.15
N PHE A 95 -7.43 8.80 -0.36
CA PHE A 95 -6.00 8.87 0.00
C PHE A 95 -5.72 8.51 1.47
N GLU A 96 -6.69 8.75 2.37
CA GLU A 96 -6.55 8.45 3.80
C GLU A 96 -6.70 6.96 4.13
N PHE A 97 -7.52 6.21 3.38
CA PHE A 97 -7.90 4.83 3.71
C PHE A 97 -7.59 3.78 2.63
N SER A 98 -7.05 4.20 1.49
CA SER A 98 -6.54 3.32 0.43
C SER A 98 -5.49 2.34 0.95
N GLY A 99 -5.27 1.25 0.21
CA GLY A 99 -4.17 0.34 0.51
C GLY A 99 -4.46 -0.78 1.51
N VAL A 100 -5.72 -1.02 1.86
CA VAL A 100 -6.11 -1.99 2.89
C VAL A 100 -6.21 -3.39 2.29
N ALA A 101 -5.80 -4.41 3.05
CA ALA A 101 -5.97 -5.79 2.64
C ALA A 101 -7.45 -6.11 2.32
N GLY A 102 -7.67 -6.70 1.16
CA GLY A 102 -9.00 -7.05 0.63
C GLY A 102 -9.59 -6.01 -0.32
N THR A 103 -8.99 -4.82 -0.47
CA THR A 103 -9.40 -3.81 -1.47
C THR A 103 -8.61 -3.95 -2.76
N SER A 104 -9.06 -3.23 -3.79
CA SER A 104 -8.29 -2.97 -5.01
C SER A 104 -7.88 -1.49 -5.04
N MET A 105 -6.95 -1.16 -5.91
CA MET A 105 -6.55 0.20 -6.22
C MET A 105 -6.40 0.34 -7.74
N GLU A 106 -6.52 1.56 -8.24
CA GLU A 106 -6.41 1.89 -9.66
C GLU A 106 -5.71 3.24 -9.84
N ASP A 107 -4.69 3.30 -10.71
CA ASP A 107 -3.95 4.53 -11.00
C ASP A 107 -3.16 4.42 -12.32
N THR A 108 -2.79 5.55 -12.90
CA THR A 108 -1.82 5.63 -14.01
C THR A 108 -0.41 5.76 -13.44
N LEU A 109 0.23 4.63 -13.19
CA LEU A 109 1.58 4.55 -12.61
C LEU A 109 2.66 4.87 -13.66
N SER A 110 3.80 5.42 -13.24
CA SER A 110 4.97 5.52 -14.12
C SER A 110 5.50 4.15 -14.55
N PHE A 111 6.31 4.12 -15.60
CA PHE A 111 6.93 2.90 -16.11
C PHE A 111 7.68 2.10 -15.03
N ASP A 112 8.49 2.78 -14.22
CA ASP A 112 9.30 2.13 -13.19
C ASP A 112 8.43 1.51 -12.10
N VAL A 113 7.39 2.21 -11.66
CA VAL A 113 6.45 1.71 -10.64
C VAL A 113 5.58 0.60 -11.20
N ALA A 114 5.06 0.73 -12.43
CA ALA A 114 4.29 -0.31 -13.10
C ALA A 114 5.11 -1.60 -13.27
N ARG A 115 6.35 -1.48 -13.75
CA ARG A 115 7.31 -2.59 -13.90
C ARG A 115 7.59 -3.28 -12.59
N TRP A 116 7.88 -2.49 -11.56
CA TRP A 116 8.11 -3.02 -10.22
C TRP A 116 6.87 -3.72 -9.66
N LEU A 117 5.69 -3.09 -9.74
CA LEU A 117 4.44 -3.61 -9.21
C LEU A 117 4.04 -4.94 -9.86
N ILE A 118 4.15 -5.03 -11.18
CA ILE A 118 3.81 -6.24 -11.93
C ILE A 118 4.71 -7.41 -11.55
N ARG A 119 6.00 -7.15 -11.32
CA ARG A 119 6.94 -8.16 -10.80
C ARG A 119 6.67 -8.48 -9.34
N ARG A 120 6.25 -7.51 -8.54
CA ARG A 120 5.97 -7.65 -7.09
C ARG A 120 4.67 -8.42 -6.83
N MET A 121 3.68 -8.28 -7.70
CA MET A 121 2.36 -8.91 -7.59
C MET A 121 1.95 -9.63 -8.90
N PRO A 122 2.67 -10.71 -9.29
CA PRO A 122 2.42 -11.38 -10.56
C PRO A 122 0.97 -11.86 -10.70
N GLY A 123 0.31 -11.51 -11.80
CA GLY A 123 -1.06 -11.94 -12.10
C GLY A 123 -2.16 -11.23 -11.30
N LYS A 124 -1.81 -10.23 -10.50
CA LYS A 124 -2.78 -9.42 -9.72
C LYS A 124 -3.01 -8.03 -10.28
N VAL A 125 -2.26 -7.65 -11.32
CA VAL A 125 -2.34 -6.35 -11.98
C VAL A 125 -3.02 -6.52 -13.33
N LYS A 126 -3.93 -5.63 -13.66
CA LYS A 126 -4.67 -5.62 -14.93
C LYS A 126 -4.74 -4.21 -15.46
N ILE A 127 -4.95 -4.07 -16.77
CA ILE A 127 -5.30 -2.78 -17.36
C ILE A 127 -6.77 -2.51 -17.01
N ALA A 128 -7.06 -1.32 -16.49
CA ALA A 128 -8.41 -0.89 -16.17
C ALA A 128 -9.07 -0.31 -17.43
N TRP A 129 -9.83 -1.12 -18.15
CA TRP A 129 -10.51 -0.68 -19.37
C TRP A 129 -11.84 0.04 -19.11
N ASP A 130 -12.31 0.03 -17.87
CA ASP A 130 -13.68 0.41 -17.51
C ASP A 130 -13.84 1.94 -17.31
N ASN A 131 -12.72 2.66 -17.15
CA ASN A 131 -12.68 4.08 -16.85
C ASN A 131 -11.76 4.79 -17.84
N ASP A 132 -12.27 5.89 -18.41
CA ASP A 132 -11.65 6.76 -19.41
C ASP A 132 -11.27 6.05 -20.72
N GLU A 133 -11.93 6.42 -21.81
CA GLU A 133 -11.50 6.04 -23.17
C GLU A 133 -10.06 6.52 -23.35
N PRO A 134 -9.05 5.64 -23.31
CA PRO A 134 -7.66 6.06 -23.41
C PRO A 134 -7.31 6.38 -24.88
N GLY A 135 -8.32 6.69 -25.69
CA GLY A 135 -8.28 6.57 -27.14
C GLY A 135 -7.25 7.47 -27.79
N ARG A 136 -7.08 8.69 -27.29
CA ARG A 136 -6.17 9.66 -27.90
C ARG A 136 -4.71 9.36 -27.58
N GLU A 137 -4.38 9.07 -26.33
CA GLU A 137 -3.02 8.79 -25.87
C GLU A 137 -2.49 7.47 -26.45
N LEU A 138 -3.35 6.44 -26.46
CA LEU A 138 -3.02 5.17 -27.10
C LEU A 138 -2.90 5.36 -28.61
N GLY A 139 -3.81 6.08 -29.27
CA GLY A 139 -3.72 6.34 -30.72
C GLY A 139 -2.47 7.10 -31.16
N ALA A 140 -1.95 8.01 -30.34
CA ALA A 140 -0.71 8.73 -30.65
C ALA A 140 0.57 7.86 -30.56
N THR A 141 0.51 6.79 -29.77
CA THR A 141 1.71 6.04 -29.36
C THR A 141 1.71 4.59 -29.83
N TRP A 142 0.57 3.89 -29.74
CA TRP A 142 0.43 2.46 -30.02
C TRP A 142 0.72 2.02 -31.46
N PRO A 143 0.32 2.79 -32.50
CA PRO A 143 0.67 2.45 -33.89
C PRO A 143 2.16 2.25 -34.13
N ARG A 144 3.02 2.88 -33.30
CA ARG A 144 4.49 2.77 -33.41
C ARG A 144 5.03 1.39 -33.06
N PHE A 145 4.26 0.54 -32.38
CA PHE A 145 4.75 -0.75 -31.87
C PHE A 145 3.76 -1.92 -32.00
N MET A 146 2.55 -1.69 -32.49
CA MET A 146 1.57 -2.73 -32.81
C MET A 146 1.35 -2.77 -34.33
N PRO A 147 1.91 -3.77 -35.03
CA PRO A 147 1.76 -3.88 -36.48
C PRO A 147 0.30 -3.85 -36.89
N LEU A 148 0.00 -3.16 -38.00
CA LEU A 148 -1.33 -3.03 -38.61
C LEU A 148 -2.34 -2.17 -37.82
N LEU A 149 -1.98 -1.66 -36.64
CA LEU A 149 -2.85 -0.77 -35.86
C LEU A 149 -2.90 0.66 -36.43
N GLU A 150 -1.93 1.04 -37.25
CA GLU A 150 -1.84 2.39 -37.84
C GLU A 150 -3.08 2.74 -38.67
N ASP A 151 -3.53 1.81 -39.52
CA ASP A 151 -4.70 2.02 -40.37
C ASP A 151 -5.99 2.19 -39.53
N ASP A 152 -6.20 1.32 -38.54
CA ASP A 152 -7.36 1.38 -37.63
C ASP A 152 -7.34 2.63 -36.73
N ALA A 153 -6.17 3.02 -36.23
CA ALA A 153 -6.02 4.17 -35.35
C ALA A 153 -6.23 5.52 -36.06
N TYR A 154 -6.00 5.58 -37.38
CA TYR A 154 -6.21 6.80 -38.16
C TYR A 154 -7.62 6.94 -38.73
N VAL A 155 -8.36 5.83 -38.88
CA VAL A 155 -9.67 5.82 -39.54
C VAL A 155 -10.83 5.71 -38.54
N GLU A 156 -10.68 4.92 -37.47
CA GLU A 156 -11.77 4.63 -36.52
C GLU A 156 -11.75 5.60 -35.33
N ALA A 157 -12.92 6.17 -35.01
CA ALA A 157 -13.07 7.00 -33.81
C ALA A 157 -12.98 6.16 -32.51
N ASP A 158 -13.43 4.90 -32.57
CA ASP A 158 -13.55 3.97 -31.45
C ASP A 158 -12.63 2.76 -31.62
N THR A 159 -11.33 3.01 -31.86
CA THR A 159 -10.35 1.93 -32.07
C THR A 159 -10.40 0.93 -30.90
N PRO A 160 -10.56 -0.39 -31.17
CA PRO A 160 -10.74 -1.39 -30.12
C PRO A 160 -9.39 -1.80 -29.50
N TRP A 161 -8.73 -0.89 -28.78
CA TRP A 161 -7.37 -1.06 -28.23
C TRP A 161 -7.17 -2.36 -27.48
N ARG A 162 -8.14 -2.73 -26.64
CA ARG A 162 -8.09 -3.98 -25.89
C ARG A 162 -8.00 -5.21 -26.79
N GLN A 163 -8.80 -5.26 -27.86
CA GLN A 163 -8.81 -6.40 -28.78
C GLN A 163 -7.49 -6.49 -29.55
N TRP A 164 -6.96 -5.34 -29.97
CA TRP A 164 -5.64 -5.25 -30.58
C TRP A 164 -4.54 -5.78 -29.66
N LEU A 165 -4.58 -5.41 -28.37
CA LEU A 165 -3.60 -5.88 -27.39
C LEU A 165 -3.75 -7.39 -27.16
N GLU A 166 -4.98 -7.89 -26.98
CA GLU A 166 -5.26 -9.31 -26.80
C GLU A 166 -4.80 -10.14 -28.03
N ALA A 167 -4.99 -9.62 -29.24
CA ALA A 167 -4.52 -10.23 -30.48
C ALA A 167 -2.99 -10.30 -30.54
N ALA A 168 -2.29 -9.22 -30.17
CA ALA A 168 -0.83 -9.17 -30.15
C ALA A 168 -0.21 -10.06 -29.06
N GLN A 169 -0.90 -10.24 -27.93
CA GLN A 169 -0.46 -11.05 -26.79
C GLN A 169 -0.63 -12.56 -27.02
N GLY A 170 -1.64 -12.95 -27.80
CA GLY A 170 -2.09 -14.34 -27.90
C GLY A 170 -2.74 -14.85 -26.59
N ARG A 171 -3.35 -16.04 -26.64
CA ARG A 171 -4.21 -16.59 -25.56
C ARG A 171 -3.55 -16.81 -24.19
N LYS A 172 -2.24 -16.61 -24.03
CA LYS A 172 -1.47 -17.00 -22.82
C LYS A 172 -0.98 -15.83 -21.95
N SER A 173 -1.23 -14.57 -22.28
CA SER A 173 -0.76 -13.42 -21.47
C SER A 173 -1.64 -12.18 -21.63
N ALA A 174 -2.93 -12.27 -21.26
CA ALA A 174 -3.89 -11.17 -21.28
C ALA A 174 -3.66 -10.15 -20.13
N GLY A 175 -2.48 -9.54 -20.07
CA GLY A 175 -2.09 -8.68 -18.96
C GLY A 175 -1.02 -7.64 -19.31
N PRO A 176 -0.88 -6.58 -18.49
CA PRO A 176 0.09 -5.51 -18.72
C PRO A 176 1.55 -6.00 -18.72
N GLU A 177 1.82 -7.19 -18.17
CA GLU A 177 3.12 -7.86 -18.19
C GLU A 177 3.72 -7.97 -19.59
N TRP A 178 2.89 -8.28 -20.60
CA TRP A 178 3.39 -8.47 -21.97
C TRP A 178 3.85 -7.14 -22.55
N LEU A 179 3.06 -6.07 -22.37
CA LEU A 179 3.37 -4.74 -22.88
C LEU A 179 4.68 -4.23 -22.28
N LEU A 180 4.84 -4.35 -20.97
CA LEU A 180 6.09 -3.97 -20.30
C LEU A 180 7.28 -4.75 -20.84
N ARG A 181 7.17 -6.07 -21.02
CA ARG A 181 8.25 -6.88 -21.61
C ARG A 181 8.60 -6.48 -23.04
N ARG A 182 7.65 -5.93 -23.81
CA ARG A 182 7.93 -5.42 -25.16
C ARG A 182 8.72 -4.11 -25.09
N ILE A 183 8.30 -3.19 -24.23
CA ILE A 183 8.98 -1.90 -24.02
C ILE A 183 10.40 -2.12 -23.48
N GLU A 184 10.59 -3.04 -22.52
CA GLU A 184 11.91 -3.40 -21.98
C GLU A 184 12.90 -3.88 -23.04
N LYS A 185 12.40 -4.54 -24.09
CA LYS A 185 13.21 -5.09 -25.20
C LYS A 185 13.56 -4.06 -26.28
N LEU A 186 12.99 -2.85 -26.23
CA LEU A 186 13.34 -1.80 -27.18
C LEU A 186 14.80 -1.37 -26.98
N LEU A 187 15.48 -1.06 -28.08
CA LEU A 187 16.87 -0.57 -28.08
C LEU A 187 16.89 0.95 -27.82
N PHE A 188 16.17 1.38 -26.79
CA PHE A 188 16.08 2.77 -26.34
C PHE A 188 16.77 2.93 -24.98
N SER A 189 17.07 4.18 -24.61
CA SER A 189 17.52 4.46 -23.24
C SER A 189 16.41 4.14 -22.23
N ASP A 190 16.75 3.94 -20.96
CA ASP A 190 15.74 3.70 -19.92
C ASP A 190 14.79 4.90 -19.75
N HIS A 191 15.29 6.12 -20.01
CA HIS A 191 14.49 7.33 -20.03
C HIS A 191 13.44 7.32 -21.14
N ASP A 192 13.85 7.04 -22.38
CA ASP A 192 12.92 7.03 -23.52
C ASP A 192 11.90 5.89 -23.40
N LYS A 193 12.28 4.75 -22.79
CA LYS A 193 11.34 3.66 -22.46
C LYS A 193 10.29 4.11 -21.46
N ALA A 194 10.71 4.85 -20.44
CA ALA A 194 9.79 5.39 -19.43
C ALA A 194 8.85 6.42 -20.06
N GLU A 195 9.38 7.37 -20.83
CA GLU A 195 8.58 8.37 -21.55
C GLU A 195 7.54 7.71 -22.47
N LEU A 196 7.95 6.70 -23.24
CA LEU A 196 7.08 5.96 -24.15
C LEU A 196 5.92 5.26 -23.42
N TYR A 197 6.18 4.67 -22.25
CA TYR A 197 5.13 4.03 -21.47
C TYR A 197 4.22 5.05 -20.79
N ASP A 198 4.80 6.10 -20.21
CA ASP A 198 4.07 7.13 -19.49
C ASP A 198 3.14 7.91 -20.44
N SER A 199 3.52 8.06 -21.71
CA SER A 199 2.67 8.67 -22.74
C SER A 199 1.41 7.88 -23.04
N LEU A 200 1.36 6.59 -22.69
CA LEU A 200 0.18 5.74 -22.85
C LEU A 200 -0.93 6.08 -21.85
N ARG A 201 -0.58 6.74 -20.73
CA ARG A 201 -1.49 7.00 -19.60
C ARG A 201 -2.29 5.76 -19.20
N LEU A 202 -1.65 4.59 -19.22
CA LEU A 202 -2.33 3.31 -19.07
C LEU A 202 -2.82 3.12 -17.63
N PRO A 203 -4.13 3.11 -17.37
CA PRO A 203 -4.63 2.89 -16.03
C PRO A 203 -4.44 1.43 -15.64
N LEU A 204 -3.80 1.21 -14.50
CA LEU A 204 -3.57 -0.13 -13.95
C LEU A 204 -4.44 -0.32 -12.71
N ARG A 205 -5.16 -1.43 -12.65
CA ARG A 205 -5.89 -1.90 -11.47
C ARG A 205 -5.16 -3.07 -10.84
N TRP A 206 -4.95 -3.03 -9.53
CA TRP A 206 -4.36 -4.15 -8.78
C TRP A 206 -5.21 -4.55 -7.58
N ASP A 207 -5.40 -5.87 -7.42
CA ASP A 207 -6.08 -6.45 -6.25
C ASP A 207 -5.06 -6.72 -5.13
N ILE A 208 -5.22 -6.03 -4.00
CA ILE A 208 -4.34 -6.19 -2.85
C ILE A 208 -4.53 -7.56 -2.20
N GLY A 209 -5.78 -8.03 -2.11
CA GLY A 209 -6.14 -9.26 -1.41
C GLY A 209 -5.50 -9.29 -0.01
N ASN A 210 -4.94 -10.44 0.39
CA ASN A 210 -4.21 -10.56 1.65
C ASN A 210 -2.68 -10.28 1.53
N ALA A 211 -2.25 -9.49 0.54
CA ALA A 211 -0.83 -9.29 0.27
C ALA A 211 -0.14 -8.45 1.36
N ARG A 212 1.16 -8.73 1.57
CA ARG A 212 2.00 -8.02 2.55
C ARG A 212 2.25 -6.55 2.21
N ILE A 213 2.11 -6.17 0.95
CA ILE A 213 2.23 -4.78 0.48
C ILE A 213 1.17 -3.86 1.10
N SER A 214 0.01 -4.41 1.50
CA SER A 214 -1.09 -3.65 2.12
C SER A 214 -0.67 -2.90 3.37
N ARG A 215 -1.29 -1.75 3.66
CA ARG A 215 -1.15 -1.05 4.95
C ARG A 215 -1.47 -1.96 6.14
N THR A 216 -2.36 -2.91 5.95
CA THR A 216 -2.78 -3.88 6.96
C THR A 216 -1.64 -4.82 7.37
N ARG A 217 -0.77 -5.20 6.43
CA ARG A 217 0.23 -6.28 6.63
C ARG A 217 1.67 -5.86 6.36
N ASN A 218 1.91 -4.63 5.92
CA ASN A 218 3.25 -4.09 5.67
C ASN A 218 3.95 -3.67 6.97
N TRP A 219 4.00 -4.59 7.92
CA TRP A 219 4.72 -4.46 9.17
C TRP A 219 5.70 -5.62 9.32
N GLU A 220 6.80 -5.38 10.03
CA GLU A 220 7.79 -6.40 10.34
C GLU A 220 7.96 -6.56 11.85
N ARG A 221 8.10 -7.80 12.29
CA ARG A 221 8.59 -8.09 13.64
C ARG A 221 10.09 -7.87 13.68
N LYS A 222 10.50 -6.63 14.00
CA LYS A 222 11.86 -6.33 14.41
C LYS A 222 12.09 -6.85 15.83
N GLY A 223 13.33 -7.21 16.15
CA GLY A 223 13.78 -7.87 17.39
C GLY A 223 12.97 -7.57 18.66
N LYS A 224 13.44 -6.63 19.49
CA LYS A 224 12.73 -6.25 20.74
C LYS A 224 11.73 -5.13 20.44
N LEU A 225 10.43 -5.42 20.54
CA LEU A 225 9.37 -4.41 20.50
C LEU A 225 9.42 -3.56 21.78
N PHE A 226 9.18 -2.26 21.62
CA PHE A 226 8.99 -1.36 22.76
C PHE A 226 7.52 -1.36 23.18
N TYR A 227 7.27 -1.64 24.45
CA TYR A 227 5.93 -1.60 25.03
C TYR A 227 5.73 -0.28 25.79
N HIS A 228 4.63 0.39 25.51
CA HIS A 228 4.33 1.67 26.13
C HIS A 228 3.63 1.48 27.47
N HIS A 229 4.22 2.05 28.53
CA HIS A 229 3.69 2.00 29.89
C HIS A 229 3.33 3.39 30.45
N ALA A 230 3.56 4.43 29.66
CA ALA A 230 3.23 5.82 29.96
C ALA A 230 2.63 6.49 28.72
N PRO A 231 1.92 7.62 28.86
CA PRO A 231 1.39 8.40 27.75
C PRO A 231 2.44 8.70 26.65
N LEU A 232 1.97 8.83 25.41
CA LEU A 232 2.83 9.25 24.31
C LEU A 232 3.37 10.66 24.56
N ILE A 233 4.62 10.89 24.15
CA ILE A 233 5.26 12.20 24.27
C ILE A 233 4.56 13.19 23.34
N SER A 234 4.11 14.32 23.89
CA SER A 234 3.62 15.44 23.09
C SER A 234 4.77 16.34 22.63
N ARG A 235 4.56 17.11 21.55
CA ARG A 235 5.57 18.04 21.03
C ARG A 235 6.03 19.06 22.08
N SER A 236 5.15 19.50 22.99
CA SER A 236 5.48 20.46 24.04
C SER A 236 6.40 19.90 25.13
N GLN A 237 6.52 18.58 25.23
CA GLN A 237 7.42 17.91 26.18
C GLN A 237 8.85 17.72 25.61
N VAL A 238 9.12 18.15 24.37
CA VAL A 238 10.41 17.98 23.71
C VAL A 238 11.14 19.30 23.61
N SER A 239 12.32 19.39 24.22
CA SER A 239 13.25 20.52 24.06
C SER A 239 14.17 20.26 22.87
N LEU A 240 13.98 21.01 21.77
CA LEU A 240 14.85 20.88 20.59
C LEU A 240 16.32 21.20 20.91
N VAL A 241 16.56 22.17 21.80
CA VAL A 241 17.91 22.53 22.23
C VAL A 241 18.56 21.34 22.93
N GLU A 242 17.86 20.70 23.86
CA GLU A 242 18.38 19.51 24.53
C GLU A 242 18.64 18.36 23.55
N GLU A 243 17.68 18.06 22.67
CA GLU A 243 17.85 16.97 21.68
C GLU A 243 19.04 17.23 20.73
N LEU A 244 19.26 18.47 20.29
CA LEU A 244 20.39 18.83 19.42
C LEU A 244 21.74 18.82 20.14
N THR A 245 21.77 18.98 21.46
CA THR A 245 23.01 18.86 22.25
C THR A 245 23.40 17.41 22.56
N LYS A 246 22.47 16.46 22.39
CA LYS A 246 22.76 15.03 22.57
C LYS A 246 23.69 14.53 21.47
N LYS A 247 24.39 13.44 21.77
CA LYS A 247 25.21 12.74 20.77
C LYS A 247 24.31 12.33 19.58
N PRO A 248 24.72 12.61 18.33
CA PRO A 248 23.91 12.26 17.17
C PRO A 248 23.74 10.74 17.05
N PRO A 249 22.62 10.25 16.46
CA PRO A 249 22.44 8.84 16.19
C PRO A 249 23.54 8.28 15.29
N THR A 250 23.98 7.06 15.57
CA THR A 250 24.96 6.37 14.72
C THR A 250 24.29 5.92 13.42
N LEU A 251 24.84 6.35 12.29
CA LEU A 251 24.44 5.90 10.96
C LEU A 251 25.19 4.62 10.59
N ILE A 252 24.44 3.57 10.25
CA ILE A 252 24.97 2.28 9.82
C ILE A 252 24.66 2.11 8.34
N LYS A 253 25.69 2.11 7.50
CA LYS A 253 25.53 1.81 6.07
C LYS A 253 25.05 0.36 5.89
N LEU A 254 24.00 0.20 5.09
CA LEU A 254 23.47 -1.13 4.76
C LEU A 254 24.22 -1.75 3.58
N SER A 255 24.16 -3.08 3.48
CA SER A 255 24.58 -3.76 2.25
C SER A 255 23.60 -3.44 1.12
N HIS A 256 24.04 -3.53 -0.13
CA HIS A 256 23.20 -3.32 -1.30
C HIS A 256 21.91 -4.15 -1.24
N GLN A 257 22.00 -5.43 -0.86
CA GLN A 257 20.83 -6.31 -0.73
C GLN A 257 19.84 -5.84 0.34
N MET A 258 20.32 -5.30 1.46
CA MET A 258 19.44 -4.72 2.48
C MET A 258 18.85 -3.38 2.03
N GLY A 259 19.63 -2.55 1.34
CA GLY A 259 19.16 -1.32 0.72
C GLY A 259 18.03 -1.57 -0.27
N GLU A 260 18.16 -2.59 -1.13
CA GLU A 260 17.11 -2.99 -2.07
C GLU A 260 15.79 -3.33 -1.36
N ARG A 261 15.87 -4.08 -0.26
CA ARG A 261 14.68 -4.41 0.55
C ARG A 261 14.03 -3.17 1.17
N VAL A 262 14.83 -2.17 1.54
CA VAL A 262 14.32 -0.89 2.05
C VAL A 262 13.64 -0.12 0.92
N MET A 263 14.27 -0.04 -0.26
CA MET A 263 13.69 0.63 -1.44
C MET A 263 12.38 -0.03 -1.87
N ASP A 264 12.33 -1.37 -1.90
CA ASP A 264 11.09 -2.11 -2.14
C ASP A 264 10.02 -1.74 -1.12
N ARG A 265 10.33 -1.72 0.17
CA ARG A 265 9.37 -1.33 1.20
C ARG A 265 8.87 0.10 1.04
N ILE A 266 9.75 1.02 0.69
CA ILE A 266 9.37 2.41 0.43
C ILE A 266 8.35 2.45 -0.71
N ARG A 267 8.63 1.77 -1.84
CA ARG A 267 7.68 1.65 -2.95
C ARG A 267 6.36 1.02 -2.52
N GLU A 268 6.39 -0.02 -1.69
CA GLU A 268 5.18 -0.63 -1.11
C GLU A 268 4.35 0.36 -0.31
N ILE A 269 4.97 1.15 0.58
CA ILE A 269 4.29 2.14 1.42
C ILE A 269 3.71 3.29 0.60
N MET A 270 4.44 3.72 -0.43
CA MET A 270 4.04 4.84 -1.29
C MET A 270 2.89 4.44 -2.22
N LEU A 271 3.00 3.26 -2.86
CA LEU A 271 1.98 2.74 -3.76
C LEU A 271 0.62 2.64 -3.08
N VAL A 272 0.55 2.06 -1.88
CA VAL A 272 -0.71 1.84 -1.15
C VAL A 272 -1.34 3.12 -0.58
N ARG A 273 -0.76 4.28 -0.91
CA ARG A 273 -1.26 5.61 -0.56
C ARG A 273 -1.46 6.50 -1.79
N TYR A 274 -1.45 5.92 -3.00
CA TYR A 274 -1.48 6.66 -4.27
C TYR A 274 -0.37 7.72 -4.32
N ARG A 275 0.84 7.34 -3.91
CA ARG A 275 1.99 8.25 -3.96
C ARG A 275 3.11 7.66 -4.78
N GLU A 276 3.69 8.54 -5.58
CA GLU A 276 4.93 8.32 -6.30
C GLU A 276 5.79 9.57 -6.16
N LEU A 277 7.04 9.41 -5.69
CA LEU A 277 8.01 10.51 -5.62
C LEU A 277 9.34 10.01 -6.16
N TYR A 278 10.01 10.82 -6.98
CA TYR A 278 11.27 10.48 -7.62
C TYR A 278 12.29 9.84 -6.67
N GLY A 279 12.58 10.50 -5.54
CA GLY A 279 13.57 9.99 -4.57
C GLY A 279 13.18 8.67 -3.89
N THR A 280 11.88 8.39 -3.76
CA THR A 280 11.40 7.12 -3.19
C THR A 280 11.26 6.01 -4.22
N THR A 281 11.04 6.35 -5.49
CA THR A 281 10.90 5.41 -6.60
C THR A 281 12.27 4.97 -7.12
N LEU A 282 13.21 5.90 -7.24
CA LEU A 282 14.51 5.72 -7.90
C LEU A 282 15.72 5.89 -6.95
N GLY A 283 15.48 5.87 -5.64
CA GLY A 283 16.57 5.96 -4.65
C GLY A 283 17.59 4.82 -4.81
N ASP A 284 18.86 5.15 -4.56
CA ASP A 284 20.00 4.23 -4.71
C ASP A 284 20.08 3.25 -3.52
N PRO A 285 19.91 1.94 -3.76
CA PRO A 285 20.09 0.91 -2.73
C PRO A 285 21.47 0.91 -2.07
N ALA A 286 22.52 1.38 -2.77
CA ALA A 286 23.88 1.44 -2.24
C ALA A 286 24.12 2.62 -1.29
N SER A 287 23.23 3.62 -1.27
CA SER A 287 23.33 4.79 -0.39
C SER A 287 22.57 4.65 0.92
N VAL A 288 21.75 3.60 1.09
CA VAL A 288 20.85 3.48 2.25
C VAL A 288 21.62 3.31 3.56
N VAL A 289 21.27 4.15 4.53
CA VAL A 289 21.77 4.05 5.92
C VAL A 289 20.62 3.81 6.89
N ARG A 290 20.91 3.12 8.00
CA ARG A 290 19.98 2.92 9.11
C ARG A 290 20.47 3.63 10.36
N ALA A 291 19.58 4.32 11.04
CA ALA A 291 19.76 4.80 12.40
C ALA A 291 18.73 4.12 13.31
N ASP A 292 19.19 3.45 14.35
CA ASP A 292 18.31 2.96 15.40
C ASP A 292 18.17 4.07 16.45
N VAL A 293 16.95 4.54 16.66
CA VAL A 293 16.62 5.55 17.66
C VAL A 293 15.87 4.88 18.82
N ASP A 294 15.83 5.53 19.98
CA ASP A 294 15.22 4.95 21.17
C ASP A 294 13.77 4.51 20.95
N ARG A 295 13.27 3.68 21.88
CA ARG A 295 11.87 3.21 21.92
C ARG A 295 11.46 2.36 20.70
N GLY A 296 12.41 1.61 20.15
CA GLY A 296 12.14 0.60 19.13
C GLY A 296 11.83 1.17 17.75
N THR A 297 12.20 2.43 17.50
CA THR A 297 12.09 3.06 16.18
C THR A 297 13.41 2.95 15.43
N SER A 298 13.36 2.66 14.13
CA SER A 298 14.52 2.82 13.25
C SER A 298 14.15 3.76 12.11
N ILE A 299 15.10 4.60 11.73
CA ILE A 299 15.00 5.49 10.57
C ILE A 299 15.90 4.92 9.47
N TYR A 300 15.41 4.93 8.24
CA TYR A 300 16.18 4.63 7.05
C TYR A 300 16.26 5.90 6.21
N LEU A 301 17.46 6.25 5.75
CA LEU A 301 17.78 7.44 4.96
C LEU A 301 18.47 7.03 3.67
#